data_AF-A0A412ITU7-F1
#
_entry.id   AF-A0A412ITU7-F1
#
_cell.length_a   1.000
_cell.length_b   1.000
_cell.length_c   1.000
_cell.angle_alpha   90.00
_cell.angle_beta   90.00
_cell.angle_gamma   90.00
#
_symmetry.space_group_name_H-M   'P 1'
#
loop_
_entity.id
_entity.type
_entity.pdbx_description
1 polymer ?
#
loop_
_entity_poly.entity_id
_entity_poly.type
_entity_poly.pdbx_seq_one_letter_code
_entity_poly.pdbx_strand_id
1 'polypeptide(L)'
;MVLKFTLRMPNCGSWNGRWSGDERSHTVCKTFRRKADIEKYEKLDKHYFVHDFGDGWRASVRVDIVTAAEAQKARKNSAGFAGYDWLIKNILSGKMKGMKIRD
;
A
#
# COMPACT_ATOMS: atom_id res chain seq x y z
N MET A 1 -1.22 -1.85 -16.68
CA MET A 1 -0.28 -1.68 -15.56
C MET A 1 -0.84 -2.34 -14.30
N VAL A 2 0.01 -2.92 -13.44
CA VAL A 2 -0.43 -3.43 -12.14
C VAL A 2 0.33 -2.70 -11.03
N LEU A 3 -0.40 -2.12 -10.10
CA LEU A 3 0.16 -1.51 -8.90
C LEU A 3 0.00 -2.47 -7.73
N LYS A 4 1.10 -2.70 -7.04
CA LYS A 4 1.16 -3.42 -5.77
C LYS A 4 1.20 -2.41 -4.65
N PHE A 5 0.18 -2.46 -3.79
CA PHE A 5 0.11 -1.74 -2.54
C PHE A 5 0.54 -2.69 -1.44
N THR A 6 1.60 -2.36 -0.72
CA THR A 6 2.09 -3.14 0.43
C THR A 6 1.87 -2.32 1.69
N LEU A 7 1.04 -2.84 2.61
CA LEU A 7 0.82 -2.24 3.91
C LEU A 7 1.90 -2.70 4.88
N ARG A 8 2.46 -1.75 5.63
CA ARG A 8 3.28 -2.00 6.81
C ARG A 8 2.81 -1.08 7.94
N MET A 9 3.04 -1.48 9.18
CA MET A 9 2.74 -0.65 10.34
C MET A 9 3.98 -0.58 11.24
N PRO A 10 4.94 0.30 10.90
CA PRO A 10 6.20 0.38 11.64
C PRO A 10 6.05 0.96 13.05
N ASN A 11 4.95 1.66 13.36
CA ASN A 11 4.67 2.16 14.69
C ASN A 11 3.28 1.68 15.12
N CYS A 12 3.23 0.78 16.09
CA CYS A 12 2.00 0.28 16.68
C CYS A 12 2.04 0.57 18.17
N GLY A 13 1.06 1.32 18.67
CA GLY A 13 0.92 1.63 20.10
C GLY A 13 0.54 0.44 20.99
N SER A 14 0.58 -0.79 20.46
CA SER A 14 0.41 -2.01 21.25
C SER A 14 1.60 -2.23 22.18
N TRP A 15 1.31 -2.72 23.39
CA TRP A 15 2.31 -3.06 24.41
C TRP A 15 3.38 -4.07 23.95
N ASN A 16 3.11 -4.84 22.88
CA ASN A 16 4.04 -5.81 22.28
C ASN A 16 4.73 -5.30 21.00
N GLY A 17 4.49 -4.05 20.59
CA GLY A 17 5.04 -3.45 19.36
C GLY A 17 4.57 -4.11 18.06
N ARG A 18 3.53 -4.96 18.11
CA ARG A 18 2.99 -5.67 16.94
C ARG A 18 1.50 -5.35 16.77
N TRP A 19 1.05 -5.35 15.52
CA TRP A 19 -0.36 -5.22 15.17
C TRP A 19 -0.90 -6.58 14.70
N SER A 20 -2.20 -6.80 14.89
CA SER A 20 -2.86 -8.05 14.49
C SER A 20 -2.78 -8.25 12.97
N GLY A 21 -1.89 -9.13 12.53
CA GLY A 21 -1.62 -9.38 11.11
C GLY A 21 -0.17 -9.14 10.68
N ASP A 22 0.70 -8.62 11.54
CA ASP A 22 2.10 -8.30 11.19
C ASP A 22 2.90 -9.48 10.60
N GLU A 23 2.59 -10.70 11.02
CA GLU A 23 3.21 -11.93 10.51
C GLU A 23 2.78 -12.28 9.07
N ARG A 24 1.74 -11.62 8.54
CA ARG A 24 1.16 -11.88 7.22
C ARG A 24 1.49 -10.77 6.24
N SER A 25 1.66 -11.14 4.98
CA SER A 25 1.90 -10.16 3.93
C SER A 25 0.61 -9.44 3.56
N HIS A 26 0.47 -8.19 3.99
CA HIS A 26 -0.68 -7.35 3.65
C HIS A 26 -0.45 -6.61 2.34
N THR A 27 -0.96 -7.18 1.25
CA THR A 27 -0.65 -6.74 -0.10
C THR A 27 -1.88 -6.74 -0.99
N VAL A 28 -2.20 -5.62 -1.60
CA VAL A 28 -3.29 -5.52 -2.57
C VAL A 28 -2.72 -5.15 -3.92
N CYS A 29 -3.06 -5.92 -4.94
CA CYS A 29 -2.68 -5.60 -6.31
C CYS A 29 -3.90 -5.08 -7.06
N LYS A 30 -3.81 -3.88 -7.65
CA LYS A 30 -4.83 -3.34 -8.55
C LYS A 30 -4.32 -3.22 -9.97
N THR A 31 -5.15 -3.68 -10.91
CA THR A 31 -4.84 -3.64 -12.33
C THR A 31 -5.54 -2.45 -12.97
N PHE A 32 -4.78 -1.62 -13.67
CA PHE A 32 -5.28 -0.46 -14.40
C PHE A 32 -5.10 -0.71 -15.90
N ARG A 33 -6.20 -0.53 -16.65
CA ARG A 33 -6.26 -0.71 -18.10
C ARG A 33 -6.45 0.60 -18.87
N ARG A 34 -6.96 1.66 -18.22
CA ARG A 34 -7.21 2.96 -18.85
C ARG A 34 -5.90 3.74 -18.99
N LYS A 35 -5.68 4.37 -20.15
CA LYS A 35 -4.45 5.15 -20.44
C LYS A 35 -4.25 6.31 -19.46
N ALA A 36 -5.31 7.05 -19.14
CA ALA A 36 -5.27 8.17 -18.18
C ALA A 36 -4.87 7.72 -16.76
N ASP A 37 -5.38 6.57 -16.30
CA ASP A 37 -5.01 6.01 -15.00
C ASP A 37 -3.55 5.53 -14.99
N ILE A 38 -3.08 4.94 -16.09
CA ILE A 38 -1.69 4.48 -16.21
C ILE A 38 -0.75 5.67 -16.05
N GLU A 39 -0.93 6.75 -16.81
CA GLU A 39 -0.06 7.93 -16.73
C GLU A 39 -0.13 8.64 -15.37
N LYS A 40 -1.31 8.65 -14.74
CA LYS A 40 -1.51 9.21 -13.40
C LYS A 40 -0.76 8.41 -12.34
N TYR A 41 -0.89 7.09 -12.35
CA TYR A 41 -0.34 6.24 -11.30
C TYR A 41 1.08 5.75 -11.59
N GLU A 42 1.58 5.90 -12.81
CA GLU A 42 2.99 5.64 -13.13
C GLU A 42 3.91 6.56 -12.29
N LYS A 43 3.46 7.80 -12.06
CA LYS A 43 4.14 8.75 -11.16
C LYS A 43 4.16 8.31 -9.69
N LEU A 44 3.29 7.37 -9.29
CA LEU A 44 3.25 6.80 -7.94
C LEU A 44 4.19 5.62 -7.77
N ASP A 45 4.94 5.22 -8.79
CA ASP A 45 5.95 4.18 -8.65
C ASP A 45 6.98 4.58 -7.57
N LYS A 46 7.34 3.59 -6.74
CA LYS A 46 8.24 3.74 -5.58
C LYS A 46 7.83 4.88 -4.63
N HIS A 47 6.54 5.19 -4.54
CA HIS A 47 6.04 6.10 -3.52
C HIS A 47 5.66 5.34 -2.26
N TYR A 48 5.91 5.97 -1.13
CA TYR A 48 5.43 5.52 0.16
C TYR A 48 4.48 6.57 0.74
N PHE A 49 3.37 6.10 1.28
CA PHE A 49 2.35 6.92 1.92
C PHE A 49 2.37 6.57 3.39
N VAL A 50 2.42 7.57 4.24
CA VAL A 50 2.32 7.38 5.69
C VAL A 50 1.01 8.01 6.15
N HIS A 51 0.29 7.28 6.98
CA HIS A 51 -0.87 7.78 7.66
C HIS A 51 -0.67 7.60 9.15
N ASP A 52 -0.69 8.71 9.85
CA ASP A 52 -0.67 8.76 11.31
C ASP A 52 -2.11 8.83 11.80
N PHE A 53 -2.51 7.90 12.65
CA PHE A 53 -3.86 7.83 13.19
C PHE A 53 -4.06 8.79 14.38
N GLY A 54 -2.97 9.38 14.90
CA GLY A 54 -3.00 10.32 16.03
C GLY A 54 -3.15 9.66 17.41
N ASP A 55 -3.31 8.35 17.46
CA ASP A 55 -3.42 7.51 18.66
C ASP A 55 -2.14 6.70 18.95
N GLY A 56 -1.03 7.09 18.30
CA GLY A 56 0.24 6.37 18.33
C GLY A 56 0.37 5.27 17.28
N TRP A 57 -0.67 5.02 16.48
CA TRP A 57 -0.60 4.09 15.35
C TRP A 57 -0.16 4.81 14.07
N ARG A 58 0.70 4.15 13.29
CA ARG A 58 1.16 4.65 12.01
C ARG A 58 1.15 3.54 10.97
N ALA A 59 0.31 3.70 9.95
CA ALA A 59 0.34 2.86 8.76
C ALA A 59 1.23 3.47 7.69
N SER A 60 2.00 2.63 7.01
CA SER A 60 2.71 2.97 5.79
C SER A 60 2.26 2.07 4.64
N VAL A 61 1.98 2.68 3.50
CA VAL A 61 1.59 1.99 2.27
C VAL A 61 2.64 2.29 1.22
N ARG A 62 3.36 1.25 0.82
CA ARG A 62 4.31 1.33 -0.29
C ARG A 62 3.62 0.95 -1.59
N VAL A 63 3.87 1.73 -2.63
CA VAL A 63 3.33 1.52 -3.98
C VAL A 63 4.49 1.19 -4.90
N ASP A 64 4.41 0.03 -5.55
CA ASP A 64 5.38 -0.41 -6.55
C ASP A 64 4.61 -0.89 -7.80
N ILE A 65 5.08 -0.52 -8.99
CA ILE A 65 4.58 -1.11 -10.24
C ILE A 65 5.19 -2.51 -10.38
N VAL A 66 4.34 -3.50 -10.62
CA VAL A 66 4.75 -4.88 -10.78
C VAL A 66 4.15 -5.50 -12.03
N THR A 67 4.73 -6.62 -12.46
CA THR A 67 4.17 -7.42 -13.55
C THR A 67 2.92 -8.19 -13.09
N ALA A 68 2.11 -8.66 -14.06
CA ALA A 68 0.94 -9.48 -13.76
C ALA A 68 1.30 -10.79 -13.01
N ALA A 69 2.47 -11.38 -13.31
CA ALA A 69 2.95 -12.59 -12.67
C ALA A 69 3.31 -12.35 -11.18
N GLU A 70 4.02 -11.26 -10.89
CA GLU A 70 4.34 -10.85 -9.51
C GLU A 70 3.09 -10.49 -8.72
N ALA A 71 2.13 -9.81 -9.36
CA ALA A 71 0.86 -9.49 -8.74
C ALA A 71 0.05 -10.75 -8.37
N GLN A 72 0.07 -11.78 -9.20
CA GLN A 72 -0.57 -13.06 -8.86
C GLN A 72 0.12 -13.74 -7.68
N LYS A 73 1.46 -13.79 -7.66
CA LYS A 73 2.22 -14.32 -6.51
C LYS A 73 1.91 -13.54 -5.23
N ALA A 74 1.91 -12.21 -5.30
CA ALA A 74 1.61 -11.35 -4.16
C ALA A 74 0.17 -11.53 -3.66
N ARG A 75 -0.81 -11.66 -4.57
CA ARG A 75 -2.20 -11.97 -4.18
C ARG A 75 -2.32 -13.33 -3.50
N LYS A 76 -1.59 -14.34 -3.96
CA LYS A 76 -1.61 -15.69 -3.39
C LYS A 76 -1.05 -15.74 -1.97
N ASN A 77 0.01 -14.97 -1.70
CA ASN A 77 0.62 -14.87 -0.37
C ASN A 77 -0.04 -13.81 0.53
N SER A 78 -1.00 -13.04 0.02
CA SER A 78 -1.58 -11.95 0.79
C SER A 78 -2.77 -12.38 1.63
N ALA A 79 -2.78 -11.94 2.88
CA ALA A 79 -3.93 -12.02 3.78
C ALA A 79 -4.92 -10.84 3.63
N GLY A 80 -4.87 -10.10 2.51
CA GLY A 80 -5.66 -8.90 2.28
C GLY A 80 -5.05 -7.64 2.90
N PHE A 81 -5.82 -6.56 3.00
CA PHE A 81 -5.34 -5.24 3.49
C PHE A 81 -5.87 -4.90 4.89
N ALA A 82 -6.27 -5.91 5.68
CA ALA A 82 -6.69 -5.77 7.08
C ALA A 82 -7.73 -4.65 7.35
N GLY A 83 -8.61 -4.36 6.39
CA GLY A 83 -9.63 -3.30 6.52
C GLY A 83 -9.15 -1.90 6.14
N TYR A 84 -7.88 -1.73 5.77
CA TYR A 84 -7.29 -0.44 5.33
C TYR A 84 -7.50 -0.18 3.83
N ASP A 85 -8.46 -0.84 3.18
CA ASP A 85 -8.78 -0.60 1.77
C ASP A 85 -9.12 0.87 1.47
N TRP A 86 -9.63 1.59 2.47
CA TRP A 86 -9.90 3.02 2.39
C TRP A 86 -8.63 3.87 2.23
N LEU A 87 -7.47 3.42 2.74
CA LEU A 87 -6.18 4.09 2.50
C LEU A 87 -5.82 4.05 1.00
N ILE A 88 -5.99 2.89 0.37
CA ILE A 88 -5.76 2.74 -1.08
C ILE A 88 -6.71 3.65 -1.86
N LYS A 89 -7.99 3.75 -1.45
CA LYS A 89 -8.94 4.68 -2.09
C LYS A 89 -8.47 6.13 -1.97
N ASN A 90 -7.99 6.56 -0.80
CA ASN A 90 -7.49 7.91 -0.60
C ASN A 90 -6.24 8.20 -1.44
N ILE A 91 -5.33 7.25 -1.56
CA ILE A 91 -4.14 7.33 -2.44
C ILE A 91 -4.57 7.52 -3.90
N LEU A 92 -5.47 6.66 -4.40
CA LEU A 92 -5.94 6.72 -5.79
C LEU A 92 -6.75 8.00 -6.08
N SER A 93 -7.49 8.49 -5.07
CA SER A 93 -8.22 9.75 -5.12
C SER A 93 -7.30 10.97 -5.07
N GLY A 94 -6.02 10.83 -4.73
CA GLY A 94 -5.09 11.96 -4.54
C GLY A 94 -5.31 12.73 -3.25
N LYS A 95 -6.07 12.19 -2.28
CA LYS A 95 -6.30 12.82 -0.97
C LYS A 95 -5.12 12.67 -0.02
N MET A 96 -4.19 11.75 -0.32
CA MET A 96 -2.97 11.54 0.45
C MET A 96 -1.76 12.04 -0.33
N LYS A 97 -0.86 12.74 0.38
CA LYS A 97 0.47 13.07 -0.16
C LYS A 97 1.40 11.89 0.11
N GLY A 98 1.86 11.25 -0.96
CA GLY A 98 2.92 10.25 -0.90
C GLY A 98 4.27 10.94 -0.90
N MET A 99 5.24 10.38 -0.18
CA MET A 99 6.64 10.72 -0.38
C MET A 99 7.28 9.74 -1.34
N LYS A 100 8.16 10.23 -2.21
CA LYS A 100 8.96 9.38 -3.07
C LYS A 100 10.02 8.70 -2.23
N ILE A 101 10.17 7.38 -2.36
CA ILE A 101 11.32 6.68 -1.76
C ILE A 101 12.55 7.20 -2.50
N ARG A 102 13.45 7.89 -1.78
CA ARG A 102 14.80 8.20 -2.27
C ARG A 102 15.58 6.90 -2.21
N ASP A 103 16.08 6.48 -3.37
CA ASP A 103 17.05 5.40 -3.52
C ASP A 103 18.35 5.78 -2.79
#